data_AF-A0A151GYE0-F1
#
_entry.id   AF-A0A151GYE0-F1
#
_cell.length_a   1.000
_cell.length_b   1.000
_cell.length_c   1.000
_cell.angle_alpha   90.00
_cell.angle_beta   90.00
_cell.angle_gamma   90.00
#
_symmetry.space_group_name_H-M   'P 1'
#
loop_
_entity.id
_entity.type
_entity.pdbx_description
1 polymer ?
#
loop_
_entity_poly.entity_id
_entity_poly.type
_entity_poly.pdbx_seq_one_letter_code
_entity_poly.pdbx_strand_id
1 'polypeptide(L)'
;MVQDMPPKGGYEPVQYKVRLNAAPGISSRPQLPAFILHPQLPLELRIPAATSMVGRNLPAKGFRPGILLLGMGAVMGYGWYKLVHGIREANELAREKMWARIHLIPLLQAEEDRDQVRRYLADQKREKALMGENTKVYHSDRFVRPTFAVAPAPTEE
;
A
#
# COMPACT_ATOMS: atom_id res chain seq x y z
N MET A 1 -37.31 57.30 -13.67
CA MET A 1 -36.49 56.15 -14.13
C MET A 1 -37.36 55.32 -15.05
N VAL A 2 -36.87 55.00 -16.25
CA VAL A 2 -37.63 54.15 -17.20
C VAL A 2 -37.55 52.71 -16.69
N GLN A 3 -38.70 52.08 -16.51
CA GLN A 3 -38.80 50.70 -16.03
C GLN A 3 -38.51 49.76 -17.20
N ASP A 4 -37.49 48.90 -17.05
CA ASP A 4 -37.11 47.93 -18.08
C ASP A 4 -38.17 46.81 -18.14
N MET A 5 -38.78 46.65 -19.31
CA MET A 5 -39.87 45.70 -19.53
C MET A 5 -39.33 44.50 -20.31
N PRO A 6 -39.77 43.27 -19.98
CA PRO A 6 -39.34 42.09 -20.70
C PRO A 6 -39.73 42.16 -22.19
N PRO A 7 -38.92 41.57 -23.09
CA PRO A 7 -39.17 41.62 -24.52
C PRO A 7 -40.50 40.97 -24.87
N LYS A 8 -41.23 41.56 -25.83
CA LYS A 8 -42.56 41.06 -26.27
C LYS A 8 -42.52 39.60 -26.79
N GLY A 9 -41.35 39.11 -27.19
CA GLY A 9 -41.12 37.74 -27.66
C GLY A 9 -40.64 36.75 -26.59
N GLY A 10 -40.47 37.16 -25.33
CA GLY A 10 -39.93 36.32 -24.27
C GLY A 10 -38.42 36.07 -24.36
N TYR A 11 -37.89 35.21 -23.48
CA TYR A 11 -36.48 34.77 -23.48
C TYR A 11 -36.34 33.35 -24.04
N GLU A 12 -35.21 33.08 -24.72
CA GLU A 12 -34.86 31.73 -25.17
C GLU A 12 -34.80 30.74 -23.99
N PRO A 13 -35.19 29.46 -24.20
CA PRO A 13 -35.15 28.46 -23.15
C PRO A 13 -33.70 28.16 -22.75
N VAL A 14 -33.34 28.50 -21.53
CA VAL A 14 -32.03 28.16 -20.93
C VAL A 14 -32.04 26.70 -20.50
N GLN A 15 -30.98 25.96 -20.84
CA GLN A 15 -30.78 24.61 -20.33
C GLN A 15 -30.41 24.64 -18.83
N TYR A 16 -31.42 24.75 -17.97
CA TYR A 16 -31.29 24.74 -16.51
C TYR A 16 -31.08 23.33 -15.93
N LYS A 17 -31.37 22.31 -16.75
CA LYS A 17 -31.17 20.89 -16.46
C LYS A 17 -30.30 20.29 -17.52
N VAL A 18 -29.33 19.56 -17.06
CA VAL A 18 -28.29 19.03 -17.91
C VAL A 18 -28.99 17.85 -18.70
N ARG A 19 -29.06 17.83 -20.06
CA ARG A 19 -29.62 16.71 -20.90
C ARG A 19 -29.19 15.25 -20.55
N LEU A 20 -30.04 14.35 -20.08
CA LEU A 20 -29.69 12.90 -20.05
C LEU A 20 -29.97 12.20 -21.38
N ASN A 21 -28.93 11.63 -22.01
CA ASN A 21 -29.10 10.61 -23.04
C ASN A 21 -29.50 9.29 -22.37
N ALA A 22 -30.59 8.67 -22.84
CA ALA A 22 -31.15 7.45 -22.27
C ALA A 22 -30.14 6.28 -22.27
N ALA A 23 -29.83 5.75 -21.09
CA ALA A 23 -29.26 4.41 -20.96
C ALA A 23 -30.42 3.39 -20.92
N PRO A 24 -30.38 2.30 -21.71
CA PRO A 24 -31.44 1.30 -21.68
C PRO A 24 -31.27 0.42 -20.42
N GLY A 25 -32.32 0.26 -19.62
CA GLY A 25 -32.42 -0.95 -18.79
C GLY A 25 -32.98 -0.88 -17.37
N ILE A 26 -33.64 0.18 -16.91
CA ILE A 26 -34.31 0.13 -15.59
C ILE A 26 -35.69 0.81 -15.66
N SER A 27 -36.70 0.05 -16.10
CA SER A 27 -38.10 0.42 -15.95
C SER A 27 -38.73 -0.40 -14.82
N SER A 28 -38.77 0.16 -13.61
CA SER A 28 -39.64 -0.32 -12.55
C SER A 28 -40.66 0.79 -12.28
N ARG A 29 -41.81 0.73 -12.95
CA ARG A 29 -42.97 1.57 -12.59
C ARG A 29 -43.57 1.02 -11.29
N PRO A 30 -43.70 1.79 -10.20
CA PRO A 30 -44.55 1.39 -9.10
C PRO A 30 -46.02 1.58 -9.52
N GLN A 31 -46.82 0.52 -9.42
CA GLN A 31 -48.26 0.58 -9.65
C GLN A 31 -48.91 1.30 -8.46
N LEU A 32 -49.52 2.46 -8.70
CA LEU A 32 -50.35 3.14 -7.70
C LEU A 32 -51.79 2.59 -7.77
N PRO A 33 -52.43 2.31 -6.63
CA PRO A 33 -53.78 1.73 -6.62
C PRO A 33 -54.84 2.74 -7.03
N ALA A 34 -55.83 2.26 -7.79
CA ALA A 34 -56.98 3.03 -8.25
C ALA A 34 -57.85 3.48 -7.07
N PHE A 35 -57.93 4.79 -6.83
CA PHE A 35 -58.87 5.41 -5.90
C PHE A 35 -59.80 6.40 -6.63
N ILE A 36 -61.01 6.51 -6.09
CA ILE A 36 -62.30 6.82 -6.75
C ILE A 36 -62.61 8.33 -6.86
N LEU A 37 -63.23 8.69 -7.99
CA LEU A 37 -64.14 9.82 -8.34
C LEU A 37 -63.88 11.27 -7.89
N HIS A 38 -63.72 12.15 -8.89
CA HIS A 38 -64.52 13.39 -9.00
C HIS A 38 -64.68 13.76 -10.49
N PRO A 39 -65.90 14.08 -10.98
CA PRO A 39 -66.09 14.47 -12.37
C PRO A 39 -65.88 15.97 -12.55
N GLN A 40 -65.40 16.33 -13.73
CA GLN A 40 -65.34 17.68 -14.33
C GLN A 40 -64.09 18.51 -14.01
N LEU A 41 -63.04 18.30 -14.81
CA LEU A 41 -62.10 19.34 -15.20
C LEU A 41 -62.27 19.62 -16.70
N PRO A 42 -62.38 20.89 -17.13
CA PRO A 42 -62.61 21.26 -18.51
C PRO A 42 -61.44 20.88 -19.42
N LEU A 43 -61.81 20.47 -20.63
CA LEU A 43 -61.01 19.77 -21.64
C LEU A 43 -60.08 20.70 -22.46
N GLU A 44 -59.41 21.67 -21.85
CA GLU A 44 -58.54 22.62 -22.59
C GLU A 44 -57.27 22.96 -21.79
N LEU A 45 -56.46 21.94 -21.51
CA LEU A 45 -55.01 22.07 -21.50
C LEU A 45 -54.44 20.66 -21.68
N ARG A 46 -54.42 20.19 -22.94
CA ARG A 46 -53.73 18.96 -23.31
C ARG A 46 -52.23 19.20 -23.22
N ILE A 47 -51.71 19.29 -21.99
CA ILE A 47 -50.29 19.17 -21.69
C ILE A 47 -49.89 17.82 -22.30
N PRO A 48 -49.00 17.78 -23.31
CA PRO A 48 -48.56 16.50 -23.85
C PRO A 48 -47.98 15.71 -22.68
N ALA A 49 -48.48 14.50 -22.47
CA ALA A 49 -47.98 13.56 -21.48
C ALA A 49 -46.57 13.08 -21.87
N ALA A 50 -45.62 14.00 -21.94
CA ALA A 50 -44.21 13.73 -21.85
C ALA A 50 -43.86 13.95 -20.39
N THR A 51 -43.99 12.90 -19.57
CA THR A 51 -43.33 12.84 -18.28
C THR A 51 -41.83 13.01 -18.53
N SER A 52 -41.36 14.25 -18.60
CA SER A 52 -39.94 14.55 -18.69
C SER A 52 -39.37 14.25 -17.31
N MET A 53 -38.82 13.04 -17.14
CA MET A 53 -37.97 12.74 -15.99
C MET A 53 -36.85 13.80 -15.97
N VAL A 54 -36.93 14.66 -14.96
CA VAL A 54 -35.96 15.71 -14.69
C VAL A 54 -34.63 15.04 -14.31
N GLY A 55 -33.57 15.24 -15.11
CA GLY A 55 -32.25 14.67 -14.84
C GLY A 55 -31.10 15.55 -15.35
N ARG A 56 -29.84 15.17 -15.03
CA ARG A 56 -28.58 15.88 -15.35
C ARG A 56 -27.74 15.20 -16.49
N ASN A 57 -27.18 15.92 -17.47
CA ASN A 57 -26.28 15.51 -18.60
C ASN A 57 -24.92 15.12 -18.07
N LEU A 58 -24.87 13.99 -17.42
CA LEU A 58 -23.62 13.40 -16.98
C LEU A 58 -23.41 12.19 -17.87
N PRO A 59 -22.73 12.34 -19.04
CA PRO A 59 -22.41 11.20 -19.87
C PRO A 59 -21.40 10.33 -19.12
N ALA A 60 -21.80 9.09 -18.80
CA ALA A 60 -20.89 8.09 -18.23
C ALA A 60 -19.90 7.65 -19.32
N LYS A 61 -18.76 8.36 -19.42
CA LYS A 61 -17.71 8.10 -20.39
C LYS A 61 -16.60 7.29 -19.71
N GLY A 62 -16.24 6.14 -20.29
CA GLY A 62 -15.17 5.28 -19.77
C GLY A 62 -15.28 3.85 -20.29
N PHE A 63 -14.27 3.05 -19.96
CA PHE A 63 -14.31 1.61 -20.23
C PHE A 63 -15.26 0.92 -19.26
N ARG A 64 -15.91 -0.14 -19.72
CA ARG A 64 -16.77 -0.97 -18.86
C ARG A 64 -15.92 -1.51 -17.70
N PRO A 65 -16.46 -1.57 -16.46
CA PRO A 65 -15.68 -1.97 -15.29
C PRO A 65 -15.05 -3.37 -15.43
N GLY A 66 -15.71 -4.30 -16.13
CA GLY A 66 -15.14 -5.62 -16.42
C GLY A 66 -13.87 -5.59 -17.27
N ILE A 67 -13.74 -4.65 -18.22
CA ILE A 67 -12.54 -4.51 -19.06
C ILE A 67 -11.37 -3.99 -18.22
N LEU A 68 -11.65 -3.04 -17.31
CA LEU A 68 -10.66 -2.51 -16.37
C LEU A 68 -10.16 -3.59 -15.42
N LEU A 69 -11.05 -4.42 -14.88
CA LEU A 69 -10.68 -5.54 -14.03
C LEU A 69 -9.82 -6.57 -14.77
N LEU A 70 -10.15 -6.88 -16.03
CA LEU A 70 -9.35 -7.79 -16.85
C LEU A 70 -7.97 -7.20 -17.13
N GLY A 71 -7.90 -5.93 -17.55
CA GLY A 71 -6.62 -5.25 -17.79
C GLY A 71 -5.74 -5.20 -16.55
N MET A 72 -6.31 -4.85 -15.41
CA MET A 72 -5.60 -4.85 -14.12
C MET A 72 -5.13 -6.26 -13.73
N GLY A 73 -6.01 -7.26 -13.86
CA GLY A 73 -5.70 -8.65 -13.56
C GLY A 73 -4.55 -9.20 -14.42
N ALA A 74 -4.52 -8.85 -15.71
CA ALA A 74 -3.45 -9.22 -16.62
C ALA A 74 -2.10 -8.58 -16.23
N VAL A 75 -2.10 -7.28 -15.90
CA VAL A 75 -0.89 -6.56 -15.45
C VAL A 75 -0.37 -7.17 -14.14
N MET A 76 -1.24 -7.42 -13.17
CA MET A 76 -0.85 -8.01 -11.89
C MET A 76 -0.36 -9.45 -12.05
N GLY A 77 -1.04 -10.27 -12.86
CA GLY A 77 -0.61 -11.64 -13.16
C GLY A 77 0.77 -11.69 -13.81
N TYR A 78 1.02 -10.78 -14.76
CA TYR A 78 2.34 -10.66 -15.38
C TYR A 78 3.41 -10.17 -14.39
N GLY A 79 3.07 -9.18 -13.55
CA GLY A 79 3.96 -8.70 -12.49
C GLY A 79 4.37 -9.82 -11.53
N TRP A 80 3.41 -10.64 -11.11
CA TRP A 80 3.68 -11.78 -10.23
C TRP A 80 4.58 -12.83 -10.90
N TYR A 81 4.35 -13.13 -12.18
CA TYR A 81 5.20 -14.04 -12.96
C TYR A 81 6.66 -13.56 -12.99
N LYS A 82 6.90 -12.26 -13.27
CA LYS A 82 8.25 -11.68 -13.30
C LYS A 82 8.90 -11.64 -11.91
N LEU A 83 8.13 -11.33 -10.87
CA LEU A 83 8.61 -11.31 -9.49
C LEU A 83 9.06 -12.70 -9.02
N VAL A 84 8.29 -13.75 -9.33
CA VAL A 84 8.66 -15.13 -8.99
C VAL A 84 9.97 -15.54 -9.65
N HIS A 85 10.23 -15.11 -10.89
CA HIS A 85 11.52 -15.36 -11.55
C HIS A 85 12.67 -14.66 -10.82
N GLY A 86 12.50 -13.38 -10.46
CA GLY A 86 13.51 -12.63 -9.71
C GLY A 86 13.81 -13.20 -8.33
N ILE A 87 12.79 -13.71 -7.61
CA ILE A 87 12.98 -14.36 -6.30
C ILE A 87 13.85 -15.62 -6.44
N ARG A 88 13.64 -16.41 -7.48
CA ARG A 88 14.44 -17.62 -7.72
C ARG A 88 15.90 -17.26 -7.95
N GLU A 89 16.18 -16.27 -8.79
CA GLU A 89 17.54 -15.78 -9.03
C GLU A 89 18.18 -15.23 -7.74
N ALA A 90 17.46 -14.42 -6.97
CA ALA A 90 17.95 -13.89 -5.70
C ALA A 90 18.27 -15.01 -4.68
N ASN A 91 17.50 -16.09 -4.66
CA ASN A 91 17.78 -17.24 -3.81
C ASN A 91 19.04 -18.00 -4.22
N GLU A 92 19.30 -18.13 -5.53
CA GLU A 92 20.56 -18.72 -6.03
C GLU A 92 21.75 -17.84 -5.65
N LEU A 93 21.67 -16.52 -5.85
CA LEU A 93 22.72 -15.59 -5.43
C LEU A 93 22.96 -15.61 -3.90
N ALA A 94 21.88 -15.71 -3.12
CA ALA A 94 21.98 -15.84 -1.66
C ALA A 94 22.65 -17.17 -1.26
N ARG A 95 22.38 -18.25 -2.00
CA ARG A 95 23.04 -19.55 -1.81
C ARG A 95 24.52 -19.43 -2.13
N GLU A 96 24.90 -18.87 -3.27
CA GLU A 96 26.31 -18.65 -3.64
C GLU A 96 27.04 -17.82 -2.58
N LYS A 97 26.44 -16.72 -2.12
CA LYS A 97 26.97 -15.90 -1.03
C LYS A 97 27.14 -16.68 0.27
N MET A 98 26.16 -17.54 0.62
CA MET A 98 26.24 -18.38 1.82
C MET A 98 27.37 -19.41 1.69
N TRP A 99 27.49 -20.06 0.54
CA TRP A 99 28.56 -21.01 0.26
C TRP A 99 29.93 -20.33 0.33
N ALA A 100 30.09 -19.15 -0.27
CA ALA A 100 31.33 -18.37 -0.15
C ALA A 100 31.69 -18.09 1.31
N ARG A 101 30.70 -17.74 2.15
CA ARG A 101 30.91 -17.55 3.59
C ARG A 101 31.33 -18.83 4.30
N ILE A 102 30.65 -19.96 4.07
CA ILE A 102 30.99 -21.25 4.70
C ILE A 102 32.46 -21.62 4.48
N HIS A 103 33.00 -21.33 3.29
CA HIS A 103 34.39 -21.62 2.96
C HIS A 103 35.39 -20.66 3.61
N LEU A 104 34.98 -19.42 3.91
CA LEU A 104 35.84 -18.40 4.54
C LEU A 104 35.75 -18.39 6.07
N ILE A 105 34.60 -18.77 6.63
CA ILE A 105 34.35 -18.81 8.09
C ILE A 105 35.45 -19.55 8.86
N PRO A 106 35.92 -20.76 8.49
CA PRO A 106 36.94 -21.44 9.29
C PRO A 106 38.27 -20.67 9.36
N LEU A 107 38.66 -19.99 8.28
CA LEU A 107 39.87 -19.18 8.26
C LEU A 107 39.73 -17.94 9.16
N LEU A 108 38.63 -17.20 8.99
CA LEU A 108 38.37 -15.99 9.79
C LEU A 108 38.17 -16.32 11.28
N GLN A 109 37.50 -17.43 11.58
CA GLN A 109 37.32 -17.89 12.95
C GLN A 109 38.67 -18.27 13.58
N ALA A 110 39.57 -18.91 12.83
CA ALA A 110 40.90 -19.25 13.34
C ALA A 110 41.78 -18.00 13.58
N GLU A 111 41.67 -16.97 12.74
CA GLU A 111 42.35 -15.68 12.96
C GLU A 111 41.83 -14.99 14.22
N GLU A 112 40.51 -14.89 14.37
CA GLU A 112 39.87 -14.31 15.56
C GLU A 112 40.23 -15.11 16.83
N ASP A 113 40.18 -16.43 16.80
CA ASP A 113 40.51 -17.28 17.96
C ASP A 113 41.97 -17.07 18.41
N ARG A 114 42.93 -16.89 17.48
CA ARG A 114 44.34 -16.58 17.82
C ARG A 114 44.47 -15.23 18.52
N ASP A 115 43.76 -14.22 18.04
CA ASP A 115 43.79 -12.88 18.61
C ASP A 115 43.13 -12.83 20.00
N GLN A 116 42.02 -13.56 20.16
CA GLN A 116 41.31 -13.68 21.43
C GLN A 116 42.19 -14.37 22.50
N VAL A 117 42.85 -15.48 22.16
CA VAL A 117 43.79 -16.15 23.07
C VAL A 117 44.93 -15.21 23.48
N ARG A 118 45.46 -14.41 22.54
CA ARG A 118 46.53 -13.44 22.83
C ARG A 118 46.08 -12.41 23.86
N ARG A 119 44.89 -11.83 23.69
CA ARG A 119 44.31 -10.85 24.63
C ARG A 119 44.05 -11.49 26.00
N TYR A 120 43.42 -12.66 26.01
CA TYR A 120 43.08 -13.39 27.22
C TYR A 120 44.31 -13.75 28.07
N LEU A 121 45.39 -14.23 27.44
CA LEU A 121 46.63 -14.53 28.15
C LEU A 121 47.36 -13.27 28.61
N ALA A 122 47.26 -12.16 27.87
CA ALA A 122 47.83 -10.88 28.28
C ALA A 122 47.11 -10.31 29.51
N ASP A 123 45.78 -10.38 29.53
CA ASP A 123 44.97 -9.92 30.65
C ASP A 123 45.19 -10.78 31.91
N GLN A 124 45.27 -12.11 31.78
CA GLN A 124 45.66 -12.98 32.90
C GLN A 124 47.06 -12.67 33.45
N LYS A 125 48.03 -12.41 32.57
CA LYS A 125 49.38 -12.02 33.01
C LYS A 125 49.34 -10.68 33.77
N ARG A 126 48.50 -9.74 33.33
CA ARG A 126 48.31 -8.44 33.97
C ARG A 126 47.62 -8.58 35.32
N GLU A 127 46.55 -9.36 35.41
CA GLU A 127 45.82 -9.65 36.65
C GLU A 127 46.75 -10.31 37.67
N LYS A 128 47.47 -11.37 37.27
CA LYS A 128 48.44 -12.04 38.13
C LYS A 128 49.56 -11.12 38.62
N ALA A 129 50.02 -10.17 37.80
CA ALA A 129 51.04 -9.21 38.21
C ALA A 129 50.51 -8.19 39.24
N LEU A 130 49.22 -7.82 39.17
CA LEU A 130 48.59 -6.85 40.05
C LEU A 130 48.04 -7.47 41.35
N MET A 131 47.46 -8.66 41.24
CA MET A 131 46.71 -9.34 42.33
C MET A 131 47.44 -10.58 42.87
N GLY A 132 48.56 -10.98 42.27
CA GLY A 132 49.36 -12.16 42.66
C GLY A 132 48.85 -13.48 42.08
N GLU A 133 47.53 -13.64 41.92
CA GLU A 133 46.88 -14.83 41.35
C GLU A 133 45.76 -14.48 40.36
N ASN A 134 45.29 -15.48 39.60
CA ASN A 134 44.17 -15.34 38.66
C ASN A 134 42.89 -15.84 39.33
N THR A 135 41.84 -15.01 39.35
CA THR A 135 40.59 -15.36 40.03
C THR A 135 39.60 -16.03 39.08
N LYS A 136 39.16 -17.25 39.40
CA LYS A 136 38.13 -17.96 38.62
C LYS A 136 36.73 -17.58 39.11
N VAL A 137 35.95 -16.90 38.27
CA VAL A 137 34.57 -16.48 38.61
C VAL A 137 33.59 -17.66 38.65
N TYR A 138 33.72 -18.60 37.71
CA TYR A 138 32.80 -19.73 37.57
C TYR A 138 33.44 -21.03 38.09
N HIS A 139 32.67 -21.85 38.81
CA HIS A 139 33.17 -23.12 39.35
C HIS A 139 33.25 -24.27 38.31
N SER A 140 33.01 -24.00 37.03
CA SER A 140 33.09 -24.99 35.93
C SER A 140 34.42 -24.95 35.18
N ASP A 141 34.84 -26.06 34.58
CA ASP A 141 36.07 -26.12 33.76
C ASP A 141 35.88 -25.68 32.30
N ARG A 142 34.66 -25.27 31.94
CA ARG A 142 34.35 -24.72 30.61
C ARG A 142 34.99 -23.34 30.43
N PHE A 143 35.61 -23.13 29.28
CA PHE A 143 36.05 -21.79 28.88
C PHE A 143 34.84 -20.88 28.61
N VAL A 144 34.84 -19.71 29.25
CA VAL A 144 33.85 -18.66 29.06
C VAL A 144 34.59 -17.44 28.54
N ARG A 145 34.15 -16.90 27.40
CA ARG A 145 34.74 -15.69 26.82
C ARG A 145 34.44 -14.49 27.73
N PRO A 146 35.43 -13.64 28.05
CA PRO A 146 35.19 -12.41 28.81
C PRO A 146 34.19 -11.51 28.07
N THR A 147 33.12 -11.09 28.74
CA THR A 147 32.10 -10.19 28.16
C THR A 147 32.56 -8.74 28.15
N PHE A 148 33.32 -8.34 29.16
CA PHE A 148 33.81 -6.98 29.33
C PHE A 148 35.33 -6.98 29.20
N ALA A 149 35.84 -6.03 28.42
CA ALA A 149 37.25 -5.72 28.34
C ALA A 149 37.48 -4.31 28.88
N VAL A 150 38.59 -4.10 29.59
CA VAL A 150 38.98 -2.77 30.05
C VAL A 150 39.42 -1.98 28.82
N ALA A 151 38.57 -1.07 28.35
CA ALA A 151 38.94 -0.10 27.34
C ALA A 151 39.75 1.04 27.98
N PRO A 152 40.71 1.64 27.26
CA PRO A 152 41.37 2.85 27.75
C PRO A 152 40.33 3.95 27.95
N ALA A 153 40.63 4.89 28.86
CA ALA A 153 39.82 6.09 29.00
C ALA A 153 39.72 6.80 27.64
N PRO A 154 38.53 7.32 27.26
CA PRO A 154 38.41 8.11 26.04
C PRO A 154 39.40 9.27 26.12
N THR A 155 40.16 9.48 25.04
CA THR A 155 41.06 10.63 24.93
C THR A 155 40.22 11.90 24.94
N GLU A 156 40.49 12.80 25.89
CA GLU A 156 39.92 14.15 25.89
C GLU A 156 40.56 14.92 24.73
N GLU A 157 39.86 14.96 23.60
CA GLU A 157 40.05 15.95 22.53
C GLU A 157 39.00 17.05 22.66
#